data_AF-A0A345Z4M4-F1
#
_entry.id   AF-A0A345Z4M4-F1
#
_cell.length_a   1.000
_cell.length_b   1.000
_cell.length_c   1.000
_cell.angle_alpha   90.00
_cell.angle_beta   90.00
_cell.angle_gamma   90.00
#
_symmetry.space_group_name_H-M   'P 1'
#
loop_
_entity.id
_entity.type
_entity.pdbx_description
1 polymer ?
#
loop_
_entity_poly.entity_id
_entity_poly.type
_entity_poly.pdbx_seq_one_letter_code
_entity_poly.pdbx_strand_id
1 'polypeptide(L)'
;MKKNELNKKERKNFNLKITFWDPKKIHTYYYFSISMIALFVVFNISWFIWLAFQSINFKDLPGVEDNFFNGFINNNVDISKTAWFMPKMMFLGFKNGITIKALLIIALIFLFVSILWPLIIEQLIVNYSCRSTEKLRIALSYRKCLVAFYFLIPAIMIIIVQNFYINNNNSFYNSFENQFFKQFTDFQENNLTPLIQEQFEIAKSGALESFNFNVNYIFSIISNILSFLTMFMILLYSSFAYFYIKPKDGKDEHDGLDL
;
A
#
# COMPACT_ATOMS: atom_id res chain seq x y z
N MET A 1 -5.19 23.51 -47.96
CA MET A 1 -5.39 22.31 -47.13
C MET A 1 -4.96 22.48 -45.66
N LYS A 2 -3.81 23.10 -45.33
CA LYS A 2 -3.34 23.29 -43.93
C LYS A 2 -4.27 24.08 -42.98
N LYS A 3 -5.09 25.02 -43.49
CA LYS A 3 -5.98 25.88 -42.68
C LYS A 3 -7.14 25.12 -42.01
N ASN A 4 -7.63 24.05 -42.64
CA ASN A 4 -8.72 23.23 -42.09
C ASN A 4 -8.23 22.24 -41.00
N GLU A 5 -6.97 21.81 -41.06
CA GLU A 5 -6.39 20.94 -40.03
C GLU A 5 -6.08 21.72 -38.74
N LEU A 6 -5.61 22.96 -38.85
CA LEU A 6 -5.42 23.89 -37.73
C LEU A 6 -6.72 24.11 -36.95
N ASN A 7 -7.81 24.44 -37.66
CA ASN A 7 -9.14 24.61 -37.07
C ASN A 7 -9.68 23.33 -36.39
N LYS A 8 -9.36 22.15 -36.92
CA LYS A 8 -9.79 20.87 -36.34
C LYS A 8 -9.01 20.51 -35.08
N LYS A 9 -7.71 20.83 -35.04
CA LYS A 9 -6.82 20.63 -33.87
C LYS A 9 -7.18 21.61 -32.74
N GLU A 10 -7.49 22.86 -33.07
CA GLU A 10 -7.97 23.87 -32.12
C GLU A 10 -9.34 23.51 -31.54
N ARG A 11 -10.31 23.05 -32.35
CA ARG A 11 -11.60 22.55 -31.83
C ARG A 11 -11.47 21.33 -30.91
N LYS A 12 -10.56 20.38 -31.20
CA LYS A 12 -10.27 19.24 -30.33
C LYS A 12 -9.67 19.68 -28.99
N ASN A 13 -8.73 20.62 -29.03
CA ASN A 13 -8.12 21.21 -27.83
C ASN A 13 -9.14 22.02 -27.02
N PHE A 14 -10.09 22.69 -27.67
CA PHE A 14 -11.16 23.46 -27.03
C PHE A 14 -12.19 22.56 -26.34
N ASN A 15 -12.60 21.46 -26.99
CA ASN A 15 -13.52 20.48 -26.39
C ASN A 15 -12.88 19.74 -25.21
N LEU A 16 -11.60 19.36 -25.30
CA LEU A 16 -10.85 18.83 -24.16
C LEU A 16 -10.75 19.87 -23.03
N LYS A 17 -10.55 21.16 -23.32
CA LYS A 17 -10.55 22.20 -22.26
C LYS A 17 -11.91 22.34 -21.58
N ILE A 18 -13.02 22.30 -22.32
CA ILE A 18 -14.37 22.45 -21.74
C ILE A 18 -14.75 21.28 -20.83
N THR A 19 -14.42 20.03 -21.20
CA THR A 19 -14.73 18.87 -20.35
C THR A 19 -13.96 18.88 -19.03
N PHE A 20 -12.75 19.46 -19.01
CA PHE A 20 -11.83 19.45 -17.88
C PHE A 20 -11.85 20.72 -17.00
N TRP A 21 -12.61 21.75 -17.37
CA TRP A 21 -12.59 23.05 -16.66
C TRP A 21 -13.80 23.34 -15.76
N ASP A 22 -14.72 22.38 -15.58
CA ASP A 22 -15.81 22.53 -14.62
C ASP A 22 -15.28 22.34 -13.17
N PRO A 23 -15.25 23.40 -12.34
CA PRO A 23 -14.73 23.33 -10.97
C PRO A 23 -15.53 22.34 -10.10
N LYS A 24 -16.82 22.13 -10.36
CA LYS A 24 -17.63 21.16 -9.62
C LYS A 24 -17.12 19.73 -9.83
N LYS A 25 -16.73 19.40 -11.07
CA LYS A 25 -16.20 18.08 -11.41
C LYS A 25 -14.86 17.81 -10.72
N ILE A 26 -13.98 18.80 -10.65
CA ILE A 26 -12.66 18.67 -10.00
C ILE A 26 -12.80 18.43 -8.49
N HIS A 27 -13.71 19.13 -7.80
CA HIS A 27 -14.03 18.85 -6.40
C HIS A 27 -14.51 17.41 -6.20
N THR A 28 -15.41 16.93 -7.06
CA THR A 28 -15.87 15.53 -7.02
C THR A 28 -14.71 14.55 -7.19
N TYR A 29 -13.82 14.77 -8.16
CA TYR A 29 -12.65 13.91 -8.36
C TYR A 29 -11.70 13.94 -7.15
N TYR A 30 -11.49 15.10 -6.52
CA TYR A 30 -10.67 15.24 -5.33
C TYR A 30 -11.18 14.39 -4.16
N TYR A 31 -12.45 14.56 -3.77
CA TYR A 31 -13.03 13.77 -2.67
C TYR A 31 -13.16 12.29 -3.03
N PHE A 32 -13.39 11.97 -4.31
CA PHE A 32 -13.38 10.59 -4.78
C PHE A 32 -11.98 9.95 -4.62
N SER A 33 -10.90 10.65 -5.01
CA SER A 33 -9.53 10.19 -4.79
C SER A 33 -9.21 9.99 -3.31
N ILE A 34 -9.62 10.93 -2.45
CA ILE A 34 -9.44 10.79 -0.99
C ILE A 34 -10.20 9.59 -0.44
N SER A 35 -11.47 9.41 -0.82
CA SER A 35 -12.27 8.25 -0.39
C SER A 35 -11.65 6.92 -0.83
N MET A 36 -11.11 6.85 -2.05
CA MET A 36 -10.39 5.66 -2.53
C MET A 36 -9.11 5.40 -1.74
N ILE A 37 -8.33 6.44 -1.44
CA ILE A 37 -7.13 6.32 -0.59
C ILE A 37 -7.52 5.86 0.81
N ALA A 38 -8.55 6.46 1.42
CA ALA A 38 -9.04 6.06 2.74
C ALA A 38 -9.48 4.60 2.77
N LEU A 39 -10.24 4.14 1.76
CA LEU A 39 -10.63 2.74 1.63
C LEU A 39 -9.41 1.82 1.51
N PHE A 40 -8.45 2.20 0.66
CA PHE A 40 -7.19 1.47 0.48
C PHE A 40 -6.41 1.34 1.80
N VAL A 41 -6.27 2.43 2.56
CA VAL A 41 -5.54 2.42 3.83
C VAL A 41 -6.29 1.60 4.88
N VAL A 42 -7.60 1.82 5.06
CA VAL A 42 -8.41 1.08 6.04
C VAL A 42 -8.38 -0.42 5.76
N PHE A 43 -8.51 -0.83 4.49
CA PHE A 43 -8.43 -2.23 4.10
C PHE A 43 -7.08 -2.85 4.48
N ASN A 44 -5.96 -2.22 4.08
CA ASN A 44 -4.63 -2.76 4.34
C ASN A 44 -4.26 -2.76 5.83
N ILE A 45 -4.60 -1.70 6.57
CA ILE A 45 -4.39 -1.65 8.02
C ILE A 45 -5.20 -2.74 8.72
N SER A 46 -6.47 -2.91 8.37
CA SER A 46 -7.33 -3.92 9.00
C SER A 46 -6.80 -5.33 8.75
N TRP A 47 -6.35 -5.61 7.53
CA TRP A 47 -5.75 -6.89 7.18
C TRP A 47 -4.41 -7.13 7.89
N PHE A 48 -3.52 -6.13 7.97
CA PHE A 48 -2.27 -6.24 8.72
C PHE A 48 -2.51 -6.42 10.22
N ILE A 49 -3.49 -5.74 10.80
CA ILE A 49 -3.88 -5.95 12.20
C ILE A 49 -4.36 -7.39 12.41
N TRP A 50 -5.25 -7.89 11.54
CA TRP A 50 -5.73 -9.25 11.63
C TRP A 50 -4.58 -10.26 11.57
N LEU A 51 -3.67 -10.14 10.60
CA LEU A 51 -2.48 -10.99 10.49
C LEU A 51 -1.49 -10.81 11.66
N ALA A 52 -1.42 -9.64 12.29
CA ALA A 52 -0.54 -9.38 13.44
C ALA A 52 -0.96 -10.16 14.70
N PHE A 53 -2.26 -10.45 14.83
CA PHE A 53 -2.83 -11.22 15.94
C PHE A 53 -2.91 -12.72 15.66
N GLN A 54 -2.61 -13.16 14.43
CA GLN A 54 -2.48 -14.58 14.13
C GLN A 54 -1.18 -15.11 14.75
N SER A 55 -1.29 -16.20 15.50
CA SER A 55 -0.16 -16.96 16.03
C SER A 55 -0.61 -18.37 16.36
N ILE A 56 0.24 -19.35 16.15
CA ILE A 56 -0.01 -20.72 16.54
C ILE A 56 1.21 -21.27 17.28
N ASN A 57 0.99 -22.07 18.32
CA ASN A 57 2.08 -22.79 18.95
C ASN A 57 2.50 -23.92 18.00
N PHE A 58 3.80 -24.18 17.87
CA PHE A 58 4.26 -25.27 17.00
C PHE A 58 3.68 -26.63 17.38
N LYS A 59 3.41 -26.88 18.67
CA LYS A 59 2.79 -28.14 19.11
C LYS A 59 1.34 -28.29 18.66
N ASP A 60 0.65 -27.16 18.45
CA ASP A 60 -0.78 -27.15 18.10
C ASP A 60 -0.97 -27.19 16.56
N LEU A 61 0.11 -27.41 15.80
CA LEU A 61 0.06 -27.51 14.36
C LEU A 61 -0.55 -28.86 13.94
N PRO A 62 -1.43 -28.87 12.92
CA PRO A 62 -2.03 -30.10 12.40
C PRO A 62 -0.97 -31.13 12.01
N GLY A 63 -1.15 -32.36 12.47
CA GLY A 63 -0.29 -33.51 12.15
C GLY A 63 0.94 -33.67 13.03
N VAL A 64 1.32 -32.66 13.81
CA VAL A 64 2.43 -32.78 14.77
C VAL A 64 2.01 -33.68 15.92
N GLU A 65 2.92 -34.55 16.37
CA GLU A 65 2.68 -35.38 17.56
C GLU A 65 2.69 -34.52 18.85
N ASP A 66 1.66 -34.65 19.68
CA ASP A 66 1.47 -33.86 20.92
C ASP A 66 2.67 -33.91 21.87
N ASN A 67 3.39 -35.03 21.86
CA ASN A 67 4.54 -35.29 22.73
C ASN A 67 5.89 -34.99 22.06
N PHE A 68 5.93 -34.67 20.76
CA PHE A 68 7.18 -34.44 20.05
C PHE A 68 8.01 -33.35 20.71
N PHE A 69 7.36 -32.25 21.10
CA PHE A 69 8.05 -31.11 21.70
C PHE A 69 8.32 -31.24 23.20
N ASN A 70 7.87 -32.32 23.83
CA ASN A 70 8.04 -32.51 25.27
C ASN A 70 9.50 -32.77 25.60
N GLY A 71 10.05 -31.98 26.52
CA GLY A 71 11.43 -32.14 26.99
C GLY A 71 12.46 -31.32 26.21
N PHE A 72 12.06 -30.57 25.17
CA PHE A 72 12.96 -29.56 24.61
C PHE A 72 13.05 -28.34 25.52
N ILE A 73 14.28 -27.93 25.80
CA ILE A 73 14.58 -26.83 26.72
C ILE A 73 15.51 -25.85 26.00
N ASN A 74 15.09 -24.61 25.86
CA ASN A 74 15.95 -23.53 25.38
C ASN A 74 16.16 -22.52 26.51
N ASN A 75 17.41 -22.29 26.91
CA ASN A 75 17.76 -21.39 28.01
C ASN A 75 16.97 -21.65 29.31
N ASN A 76 16.83 -22.92 29.70
CA ASN A 76 16.05 -23.39 30.86
C ASN A 76 14.52 -23.16 30.77
N VAL A 77 14.00 -22.86 29.58
CA VAL A 77 12.56 -22.70 29.32
C VAL A 77 12.06 -23.87 28.47
N ASP A 78 10.97 -24.48 28.94
CA ASP A 78 10.24 -25.53 28.21
C ASP A 78 9.64 -24.96 26.92
N ILE A 79 10.18 -25.40 25.79
CA ILE A 79 9.87 -24.87 24.47
C ILE A 79 8.45 -25.23 24.04
N SER A 80 7.90 -26.35 24.54
CA SER A 80 6.53 -26.80 24.22
C SER A 80 5.46 -25.75 24.53
N LYS A 81 5.73 -24.84 25.49
CA LYS A 81 4.78 -23.78 25.89
C LYS A 81 5.12 -22.42 25.31
N THR A 82 6.36 -22.21 24.88
CA THR A 82 6.87 -20.90 24.47
C THR A 82 7.19 -20.82 22.98
N ALA A 83 7.10 -21.91 22.23
CA ALA A 83 7.39 -21.89 20.81
C ALA A 83 6.18 -21.52 19.97
N TRP A 84 6.22 -20.35 19.34
CA TRP A 84 5.14 -19.82 18.54
C TRP A 84 5.63 -19.45 17.15
N PHE A 85 4.83 -19.78 16.15
CA PHE A 85 4.98 -19.25 14.81
C PHE A 85 4.05 -18.04 14.64
N MET A 86 4.62 -16.92 14.17
CA MET A 86 3.92 -15.66 14.01
C MET A 86 4.07 -15.12 12.58
N PRO A 87 3.00 -15.12 11.76
CA PRO A 87 3.04 -14.60 10.38
C PRO A 87 3.43 -13.13 10.29
N LYS A 88 3.21 -12.35 11.35
CA LYS A 88 3.63 -10.95 11.40
C LYS A 88 5.12 -10.75 11.16
N MET A 89 5.96 -11.76 11.39
CA MET A 89 7.38 -11.72 11.06
C MET A 89 7.66 -11.78 9.54
N MET A 90 6.67 -12.11 8.72
CA MET A 90 6.73 -12.03 7.26
C MET A 90 6.37 -10.64 6.71
N PHE A 91 5.84 -9.74 7.56
CA PHE A 91 5.53 -8.37 7.14
C PHE A 91 6.80 -7.64 6.74
N LEU A 92 6.89 -7.18 5.50
CA LEU A 92 8.06 -6.48 4.97
C LEU A 92 9.34 -7.29 5.17
N GLY A 93 9.20 -8.61 5.16
CA GLY A 93 10.26 -9.58 5.29
C GLY A 93 10.86 -9.93 3.93
N PHE A 94 11.45 -8.93 3.29
CA PHE A 94 12.06 -9.11 1.97
C PHE A 94 13.25 -10.08 2.07
N LYS A 95 13.37 -10.98 1.07
CA LYS A 95 14.45 -11.97 0.89
C LYS A 95 14.52 -13.15 1.88
N ASN A 96 14.33 -12.93 3.19
CA ASN A 96 14.53 -13.98 4.22
C ASN A 96 13.28 -14.27 5.07
N GLY A 97 12.13 -13.67 4.75
CA GLY A 97 10.90 -13.87 5.54
C GLY A 97 10.95 -13.24 6.94
N ILE A 98 11.89 -12.31 7.19
CA ILE A 98 12.04 -11.60 8.46
C ILE A 98 11.76 -10.11 8.28
N THR A 99 10.78 -9.58 9.01
CA THR A 99 10.35 -8.19 8.97
C THR A 99 11.49 -7.20 9.12
N ILE A 100 11.65 -6.33 8.12
CA ILE A 100 12.48 -5.14 8.21
C ILE A 100 11.68 -4.04 8.91
N LYS A 101 11.81 -3.96 10.24
CA LYS A 101 11.05 -3.01 11.10
C LYS A 101 11.12 -1.56 10.61
N ALA A 102 12.26 -1.13 10.07
CA ALA A 102 12.43 0.22 9.53
C ALA A 102 11.48 0.49 8.35
N LEU A 103 11.32 -0.47 7.44
CA LEU A 103 10.40 -0.34 6.30
C LEU A 103 8.95 -0.33 6.77
N LEU A 104 8.61 -1.06 7.84
CA LEU A 104 7.27 -1.04 8.44
C LEU A 104 6.91 0.34 8.98
N ILE A 105 7.81 0.93 9.75
CA ILE A 105 7.61 2.26 10.31
C ILE A 105 7.49 3.30 9.19
N ILE A 106 8.36 3.23 8.17
CA ILE A 106 8.33 4.15 7.02
C ILE A 106 7.02 4.01 6.24
N ALA A 107 6.58 2.78 5.96
CA ALA A 107 5.33 2.52 5.24
C ALA A 107 4.11 3.06 6.02
N LEU A 108 4.06 2.84 7.34
CA LEU A 108 3.00 3.37 8.20
C LEU A 108 2.99 4.91 8.21
N ILE A 109 4.15 5.56 8.31
CA ILE A 109 4.26 7.02 8.25
C ILE A 109 3.71 7.54 6.92
N PHE A 110 4.12 6.95 5.79
CA PHE A 110 3.64 7.39 4.48
C PHE A 110 2.13 7.19 4.32
N LEU A 111 1.57 6.07 4.81
CA LEU A 111 0.13 5.84 4.81
C LEU A 111 -0.61 6.91 5.64
N PHE A 112 -0.16 7.21 6.85
CA PHE A 112 -0.78 8.24 7.71
C PHE A 112 -0.69 9.65 7.09
N VAL A 113 0.49 10.04 6.61
CA VAL A 113 0.70 11.35 5.97
C VAL A 113 -0.19 11.52 4.76
N SER A 114 -0.39 10.45 3.96
CA SER A 114 -1.21 10.52 2.75
C SER A 114 -2.69 10.85 3.00
N ILE A 115 -3.23 10.49 4.18
CA ILE A 115 -4.61 10.79 4.58
C ILE A 115 -4.72 12.18 5.19
N LEU A 116 -3.78 12.53 6.09
CA LEU A 116 -3.87 13.77 6.86
C LEU A 116 -3.51 15.00 6.02
N TRP A 117 -2.57 14.86 5.08
CA TRP A 117 -2.05 16.00 4.32
C TRP A 117 -3.08 16.70 3.41
N PRO A 118 -3.91 15.98 2.63
CA PRO A 118 -4.98 16.62 1.86
C PRO A 118 -5.95 17.43 2.73
N LEU A 119 -6.31 16.90 3.92
CA LEU A 119 -7.20 17.59 4.87
C LEU A 119 -6.57 18.86 5.45
N ILE A 120 -5.28 18.79 5.79
CA ILE A 120 -4.51 19.94 6.31
C ILE A 120 -4.41 21.04 5.23
N ILE A 121 -4.12 20.67 3.98
CA ILE A 121 -4.04 21.65 2.88
C ILE A 121 -5.39 22.32 2.64
N GLU A 122 -6.48 21.56 2.66
CA GLU A 122 -7.83 22.11 2.51
C GLU A 122 -8.12 23.16 3.58
N GLN A 123 -7.90 22.84 4.86
CA GLN A 123 -8.08 23.79 5.96
C GLN A 123 -7.19 25.03 5.86
N LEU A 124 -5.90 24.84 5.55
CA LEU A 124 -4.97 25.97 5.41
C LEU A 124 -5.39 26.90 4.27
N ILE A 125 -5.90 26.36 3.17
CA ILE A 125 -6.35 27.16 2.03
C ILE A 125 -7.68 27.84 2.32
N VAL A 126 -8.59 27.19 3.06
CA VAL A 126 -9.84 27.80 3.55
C VAL A 126 -9.54 28.98 4.49
N ASN A 127 -8.52 28.87 5.33
CA ASN A 127 -8.24 29.88 6.36
C ASN A 127 -7.33 31.03 5.89
N TYR A 128 -6.33 30.78 5.02
CA TYR A 128 -5.30 31.78 4.69
C TYR A 128 -5.48 32.48 3.32
N SER A 129 -6.26 31.93 2.39
CA SER A 129 -6.30 32.42 1.00
C SER A 129 -7.44 33.42 0.70
N CYS A 130 -7.92 34.17 1.70
CA CYS A 130 -9.04 35.11 1.58
C CYS A 130 -8.81 36.31 0.61
N ARG A 131 -7.70 36.36 -0.14
CA ARG A 131 -7.31 37.50 -1.00
C ARG A 131 -7.11 37.22 -2.49
N SER A 132 -7.16 35.97 -2.96
CA SER A 132 -7.05 35.67 -4.40
C SER A 132 -8.41 35.31 -5.01
N THR A 133 -8.61 35.61 -6.29
CA THR A 133 -9.78 35.17 -7.06
C THR A 133 -10.08 33.69 -6.82
N GLU A 134 -11.33 33.38 -6.50
CA GLU A 134 -11.81 32.07 -6.04
C GLU A 134 -11.32 30.91 -6.93
N LYS A 135 -11.26 31.13 -8.24
CA LYS A 135 -10.77 30.14 -9.23
C LYS A 135 -9.25 29.89 -9.14
N LEU A 136 -8.45 30.92 -8.86
CA LEU A 136 -6.99 30.78 -8.69
C LEU A 136 -6.65 30.08 -7.36
N ARG A 137 -7.43 30.37 -6.31
CA ARG A 137 -7.37 29.69 -5.00
C ARG A 137 -7.62 28.18 -5.14
N ILE A 138 -8.65 27.83 -5.89
CA ILE A 138 -9.03 26.45 -6.21
C ILE A 138 -7.98 25.76 -7.10
N ALA A 139 -7.42 26.45 -8.10
CA ALA A 139 -6.38 25.87 -8.96
C ALA A 139 -5.07 25.56 -8.20
N LEU A 140 -4.63 26.50 -7.36
CA LEU A 140 -3.39 26.38 -6.58
C LEU A 140 -3.51 25.39 -5.43
N SER A 141 -4.73 25.14 -4.91
CA SER A 141 -4.95 24.12 -3.88
C SER A 141 -4.72 22.72 -4.40
N TYR A 142 -5.32 22.39 -5.54
CA TYR A 142 -5.31 21.03 -6.08
C TYR A 142 -3.94 20.56 -6.53
N ARG A 143 -3.13 21.44 -7.11
CA ARG A 143 -1.75 21.12 -7.47
C ARG A 143 -0.87 20.84 -6.26
N LYS A 144 -1.11 21.52 -5.13
CA LYS A 144 -0.39 21.25 -3.88
C LYS A 144 -0.82 19.92 -3.25
N CYS A 145 -2.08 19.52 -3.42
CA CYS A 145 -2.56 18.20 -2.99
C CYS A 145 -1.87 17.04 -3.74
N LEU A 146 -1.41 17.26 -4.98
CA LEU A 146 -0.67 16.24 -5.73
C LEU A 146 0.59 15.76 -5.00
N VAL A 147 1.27 16.65 -4.27
CA VAL A 147 2.48 16.30 -3.53
C VAL A 147 2.22 15.15 -2.57
N ALA A 148 1.12 15.20 -1.81
CA ALA A 148 0.74 14.10 -0.92
C ALA A 148 0.39 12.81 -1.65
N PHE A 149 -0.32 12.91 -2.78
CA PHE A 149 -0.63 11.73 -3.58
C PHE A 149 0.62 11.06 -4.14
N TYR A 150 1.64 11.84 -4.55
CA TYR A 150 2.92 11.29 -4.98
C TYR A 150 3.72 10.67 -3.82
N PHE A 151 3.62 11.20 -2.59
CA PHE A 151 4.21 10.57 -1.40
C PHE A 151 3.59 9.21 -1.06
N LEU A 152 2.37 8.92 -1.51
CA LEU A 152 1.72 7.63 -1.31
C LEU A 152 2.26 6.55 -2.26
N ILE A 153 2.81 6.91 -3.42
CA ILE A 153 3.26 5.94 -4.43
C ILE A 153 4.32 4.97 -3.87
N PRO A 154 5.39 5.43 -3.17
CA PRO A 154 6.34 4.51 -2.54
C PRO A 154 5.68 3.51 -1.59
N ALA A 155 4.71 3.95 -0.78
CA ALA A 155 4.00 3.06 0.14
C ALA A 155 3.14 2.03 -0.61
N ILE A 156 2.46 2.44 -1.69
CA ILE A 156 1.70 1.53 -2.55
C ILE A 156 2.64 0.48 -3.17
N MET A 157 3.81 0.89 -3.67
CA MET A 157 4.79 -0.04 -4.24
C MET A 157 5.29 -1.05 -3.20
N ILE A 158 5.55 -0.60 -1.97
CA ILE A 158 5.92 -1.47 -0.86
C ILE A 158 4.82 -2.51 -0.58
N ILE A 159 3.55 -2.08 -0.54
CA ILE A 159 2.40 -2.97 -0.31
C ILE A 159 2.26 -3.99 -1.44
N ILE A 160 2.39 -3.58 -2.70
CA ILE A 160 2.33 -4.48 -3.85
C ILE A 160 3.42 -5.56 -3.74
N VAL A 161 4.67 -5.15 -3.48
CA VAL A 161 5.77 -6.11 -3.33
C VAL A 161 5.51 -7.03 -2.14
N GLN A 162 5.05 -6.50 -1.01
CA GLN A 162 4.71 -7.28 0.17
C GLN A 162 3.65 -8.36 -0.12
N ASN A 163 2.62 -8.04 -0.89
CA ASN A 163 1.57 -9.00 -1.25
C ASN A 163 2.11 -10.16 -2.09
N PHE A 164 3.09 -9.90 -2.96
CA PHE A 164 3.79 -10.98 -3.68
C PHE A 164 4.61 -11.87 -2.75
N TYR A 165 5.25 -11.31 -1.71
CA TYR A 165 5.99 -12.10 -0.71
C TYR A 165 5.07 -12.93 0.19
N ILE A 166 3.93 -12.38 0.62
CA ILE A 166 2.94 -13.13 1.42
C ILE A 166 2.40 -14.33 0.65
N ASN A 167 2.18 -14.16 -0.66
CA ASN A 167 1.68 -15.21 -1.54
C ASN A 167 2.76 -16.19 -2.05
N ASN A 168 4.02 -16.03 -1.63
CA ASN A 168 5.09 -16.91 -2.06
C ASN A 168 5.33 -18.00 -1.00
N ASN A 169 4.99 -19.25 -1.34
CA ASN A 169 5.22 -20.41 -0.47
C ASN A 169 6.66 -20.52 0.00
N ASN A 170 7.65 -20.21 -0.84
CA ASN A 170 9.05 -20.26 -0.43
C ASN A 170 9.38 -19.20 0.64
N SER A 171 8.75 -18.02 0.55
CA SER A 171 8.93 -16.98 1.57
C SER A 171 8.26 -17.38 2.89
N PHE A 172 7.13 -18.08 2.82
CA PHE A 172 6.48 -18.67 3.98
C PHE A 172 7.36 -19.75 4.63
N TYR A 173 7.85 -20.71 3.85
CA TYR A 173 8.71 -21.79 4.35
C TYR A 173 10.00 -21.26 4.96
N ASN A 174 10.68 -20.32 4.30
CA ASN A 174 11.90 -19.70 4.85
C ASN A 174 11.61 -18.96 6.17
N SER A 175 10.45 -18.30 6.29
CA SER A 175 10.03 -17.64 7.54
C SER A 175 9.76 -18.66 8.64
N PHE A 176 9.09 -19.77 8.29
CA PHE A 176 8.81 -20.87 9.22
C PHE A 176 10.10 -21.50 9.72
N GLU A 177 11.01 -21.88 8.83
CA GLU A 177 12.35 -22.41 9.13
C GLU A 177 13.11 -21.50 10.08
N ASN A 178 13.22 -20.22 9.73
CA ASN A 178 13.92 -19.24 10.55
C ASN A 178 13.30 -19.08 11.95
N GLN A 179 11.97 -19.10 12.06
CA GLN A 179 11.30 -19.00 13.35
C GLN A 179 11.42 -20.28 14.16
N PHE A 180 11.36 -21.44 13.52
CA PHE A 180 11.49 -22.76 14.14
C PHE A 180 12.90 -22.93 14.72
N PHE A 181 13.95 -22.85 13.91
CA PHE A 181 15.32 -23.09 14.36
C PHE A 181 15.84 -22.03 15.34
N LYS A 182 15.29 -20.81 15.30
CA LYS A 182 15.61 -19.79 16.30
C LYS A 182 15.06 -20.13 17.69
N GLN A 183 14.00 -20.92 17.76
CA GLN A 183 13.36 -21.33 19.00
C GLN A 183 13.89 -22.68 19.48
N PHE A 184 14.23 -23.59 18.57
CA PHE A 184 14.83 -24.90 18.86
C PHE A 184 16.35 -24.91 18.59
N THR A 185 17.11 -24.24 19.46
CA THR A 185 18.56 -24.04 19.29
C THR A 185 19.39 -25.32 19.42
N ASP A 186 18.83 -26.38 20.02
CA ASP A 186 19.48 -27.68 20.17
C ASP A 186 19.61 -28.43 18.84
N PHE A 187 18.90 -27.95 17.81
CA PHE A 187 18.93 -28.49 16.46
C PHE A 187 19.56 -27.49 15.50
N GLN A 188 20.70 -27.86 14.93
CA GLN A 188 21.23 -27.17 13.76
C GLN A 188 20.63 -27.80 12.51
N GLU A 189 20.27 -26.97 11.53
CA GLU A 189 19.66 -27.34 10.24
C GLU A 189 20.41 -28.48 9.52
N ASN A 190 21.71 -28.61 9.78
CA ASN A 190 22.60 -29.60 9.16
C ASN A 190 22.68 -30.95 9.90
N ASN A 191 22.08 -31.11 11.08
CA ASN A 191 22.20 -32.31 11.94
C ASN A 191 20.84 -32.74 12.53
N LEU A 192 19.78 -32.75 11.72
CA LEU A 192 18.47 -33.25 12.14
C LEU A 192 18.46 -34.79 12.09
N THR A 193 17.95 -35.42 13.15
CA THR A 193 17.64 -36.86 13.07
C THR A 193 16.45 -37.07 12.12
N PRO A 194 16.30 -38.25 11.50
CA PRO A 194 15.19 -38.51 10.58
C PRO A 194 13.81 -38.20 11.17
N LEU A 195 13.61 -38.50 12.46
CA LEU A 195 12.37 -38.22 13.18
C LEU A 195 12.08 -36.72 13.29
N ILE A 196 13.10 -35.91 13.61
CA ILE A 196 12.95 -34.46 13.72
C ILE A 196 12.68 -33.85 12.34
N GLN A 197 13.34 -34.36 11.31
CA GLN A 197 13.12 -33.91 9.94
C GLN A 197 11.68 -34.20 9.47
N GLU A 198 11.15 -35.39 9.76
CA GLU A 198 9.76 -35.75 9.46
C GLU A 198 8.77 -34.81 10.17
N GLN A 199 8.92 -34.63 11.49
CA GLN A 199 8.06 -33.75 12.27
C GLN A 199 8.17 -32.28 11.86
N PHE A 200 9.36 -31.84 11.44
CA PHE A 200 9.58 -30.52 10.87
C PHE A 200 8.81 -30.32 9.56
N GLU A 201 8.87 -31.28 8.62
CA GLU A 201 8.14 -31.21 7.35
C GLU A 201 6.61 -31.26 7.55
N ILE A 202 6.14 -32.06 8.52
CA ILE A 202 4.73 -32.10 8.91
C ILE A 202 4.30 -30.75 9.50
N ALA A 203 5.05 -30.21 10.45
CA ALA A 203 4.78 -28.92 11.06
C ALA A 203 4.75 -27.79 10.03
N LYS A 204 5.70 -27.80 9.08
CA LYS A 204 5.78 -26.84 7.97
C LYS A 204 4.52 -26.88 7.09
N SER A 205 4.02 -28.08 6.80
CA SER A 205 2.80 -28.29 6.01
C SER A 205 1.53 -27.89 6.80
N GLY A 206 1.43 -28.31 8.05
CA GLY A 206 0.32 -27.95 8.95
C GLY A 206 0.25 -26.45 9.23
N ALA A 207 1.38 -25.74 9.22
CA ALA A 207 1.39 -24.29 9.33
C ALA A 207 0.74 -23.63 8.13
N LEU A 208 1.03 -24.10 6.91
CA LEU A 208 0.42 -23.55 5.69
C LEU A 208 -1.11 -23.70 5.71
N GLU A 209 -1.61 -24.83 6.21
CA GLU A 209 -3.04 -25.08 6.41
C GLU A 209 -3.64 -24.15 7.49
N SER A 210 -3.00 -24.08 8.66
CA SER A 210 -3.48 -23.31 9.82
C SER A 210 -3.61 -21.81 9.55
N PHE A 211 -2.71 -21.24 8.75
CA PHE A 211 -2.77 -19.82 8.40
C PHE A 211 -3.67 -19.51 7.21
N ASN A 212 -4.48 -20.49 6.79
CA ASN A 212 -5.48 -20.37 5.74
C ASN A 212 -4.92 -19.62 4.54
N PHE A 213 -3.83 -20.17 3.98
CA PHE A 213 -3.06 -19.55 2.90
C PHE A 213 -3.96 -19.04 1.75
N ASN A 214 -5.04 -19.77 1.45
CA ASN A 214 -6.03 -19.39 0.44
C ASN A 214 -6.75 -18.07 0.76
N VAL A 215 -7.13 -17.85 2.02
CA VAL A 215 -7.75 -16.59 2.45
C VAL A 215 -6.75 -15.44 2.31
N ASN A 216 -5.50 -15.64 2.75
CA ASN A 216 -4.45 -14.65 2.58
C ASN A 216 -4.18 -14.32 1.11
N TYR A 217 -4.19 -15.33 0.25
CA TYR A 217 -4.06 -15.15 -1.19
C TYR A 217 -5.17 -14.26 -1.77
N ILE A 218 -6.42 -14.47 -1.36
CA ILE A 218 -7.57 -13.63 -1.76
C ILE A 218 -7.39 -12.18 -1.27
N PHE A 219 -7.02 -11.97 0.01
CA PHE A 219 -6.79 -10.63 0.55
C PHE A 219 -5.64 -9.91 -0.17
N SER A 220 -4.55 -10.61 -0.49
CA SER A 220 -3.44 -10.08 -1.30
C SER A 220 -3.89 -9.65 -2.69
N ILE A 221 -4.74 -10.42 -3.37
CA ILE A 221 -5.29 -10.05 -4.69
C ILE A 221 -6.14 -8.78 -4.57
N ILE A 222 -7.05 -8.72 -3.58
CA ILE A 222 -7.91 -7.55 -3.37
C ILE A 222 -7.05 -6.32 -3.04
N SER A 223 -6.04 -6.46 -2.19
CA SER A 223 -5.09 -5.39 -1.86
C SER A 223 -4.35 -4.89 -3.09
N ASN A 224 -3.89 -5.78 -3.98
CA ASN A 224 -3.24 -5.39 -5.23
C ASN A 224 -4.19 -4.67 -6.18
N ILE A 225 -5.43 -5.14 -6.33
CA ILE A 225 -6.45 -4.46 -7.14
C ILE A 225 -6.70 -3.05 -6.61
N LEU A 226 -6.89 -2.89 -5.30
CA LEU A 226 -7.06 -1.58 -4.66
C LEU A 226 -5.82 -0.68 -4.83
N SER A 227 -4.62 -1.25 -4.78
CA SER A 227 -3.35 -0.55 -5.03
C SER A 227 -3.29 0.03 -6.44
N PHE A 228 -3.59 -0.79 -7.46
CA PHE A 228 -3.61 -0.35 -8.85
C PHE A 228 -4.71 0.67 -9.13
N LEU A 229 -5.92 0.46 -8.57
CA LEU A 229 -7.02 1.43 -8.67
C LEU A 229 -6.62 2.76 -8.03
N THR A 230 -5.99 2.74 -6.86
CA THR A 230 -5.55 3.96 -6.17
C THR A 230 -4.50 4.71 -6.99
N MET A 231 -3.51 4.02 -7.55
CA MET A 231 -2.53 4.64 -8.46
C MET A 231 -3.19 5.24 -9.70
N PHE A 232 -4.13 4.51 -10.31
CA PHE A 232 -4.88 5.01 -11.46
C PHE A 232 -5.67 6.28 -11.12
N MET A 233 -6.30 6.33 -9.94
CA MET A 233 -7.04 7.51 -9.48
C MET A 233 -6.11 8.71 -9.21
N ILE A 234 -4.92 8.47 -8.66
CA ILE A 234 -3.90 9.51 -8.50
C ILE A 234 -3.50 10.06 -9.88
N LEU A 235 -3.24 9.19 -10.86
CA LEU A 235 -2.90 9.61 -12.22
C LEU A 235 -4.03 10.38 -12.91
N LEU A 236 -5.27 9.92 -12.77
CA LEU A 236 -6.44 10.63 -13.27
C LEU A 236 -6.52 12.03 -12.66
N TYR A 237 -6.45 12.12 -11.33
CA TYR A 237 -6.48 13.41 -10.64
C TYR A 237 -5.30 14.33 -11.05
N SER A 238 -4.09 13.79 -11.17
CA SER A 238 -2.92 14.51 -11.68
C SER A 238 -3.16 15.09 -13.07
N SER A 239 -3.79 14.33 -13.97
CA SER A 239 -4.12 14.80 -15.32
C SER A 239 -5.09 15.99 -15.26
N PHE A 240 -6.13 15.93 -14.43
CA PHE A 240 -7.07 17.04 -14.23
C PHE A 240 -6.36 18.28 -13.67
N ALA A 241 -5.55 18.11 -12.62
CA ALA A 241 -4.81 19.20 -12.00
C ALA A 241 -3.76 19.84 -12.93
N TYR A 242 -3.19 19.05 -13.85
CA TYR A 242 -2.25 19.54 -14.86
C TYR A 242 -2.97 20.34 -15.96
N PHE A 243 -4.07 19.82 -16.54
CA PHE A 243 -4.79 20.47 -17.64
C PHE A 243 -5.63 21.68 -17.21
N TYR A 244 -5.84 21.91 -15.91
CA TYR A 244 -6.52 23.10 -15.36
C TYR A 244 -5.70 24.41 -15.47
N ILE A 245 -4.81 24.55 -16.47
CA ILE A 245 -4.12 25.82 -16.75
C ILE A 245 -5.10 26.77 -17.43
N LYS A 246 -5.39 27.89 -16.78
CA LYS A 246 -6.27 28.98 -17.25
C LYS A 246 -6.01 29.30 -18.73
N PRO A 247 -7.03 29.57 -19.56
CA PRO A 247 -6.80 30.31 -20.79
C PRO A 247 -6.18 31.66 -20.39
N LYS A 248 -5.08 32.07 -21.04
CA LYS A 248 -4.66 33.47 -20.99
C LYS A 248 -5.91 34.29 -21.34
N ASP A 249 -6.34 35.17 -20.43
CA ASP A 249 -7.37 36.15 -20.75
C ASP A 249 -6.86 36.89 -21.98
N GLY A 250 -7.62 36.86 -23.07
CA GLY A 250 -7.33 37.61 -24.29
C GLY A 250 -7.48 39.10 -24.02
N LYS A 251 -6.46 39.69 -23.40
CA LYS A 251 -6.20 41.13 -23.35
C LYS A 251 -4.79 41.34 -23.89
N ASP A 252 -4.70 41.31 -25.21
CA ASP A 252 -3.62 41.76 -26.11
C ASP A 252 -4.29 41.57 -27.48
N GLU A 253 -5.02 42.50 -28.11
CA GLU A 253 -4.63 43.82 -28.63
C GLU A 253 -5.90 44.67 -28.78
N HIS A 254 -6.03 45.72 -27.99
CA HIS A 254 -6.83 46.89 -28.33
C HIS A 254 -6.02 48.09 -27.87
N ASP A 255 -4.87 48.31 -28.50
CA ASP A 255 -4.07 49.51 -28.37
C ASP A 255 -3.57 49.91 -29.76
N GLY A 256 -4.02 51.08 -30.22
CA GLY A 256 -3.25 51.96 -31.10
C GLY A 256 -3.23 51.66 -32.59
N LEU A 257 -4.31 52.01 -33.30
CA LEU A 257 -4.18 52.61 -34.64
C LEU A 257 -5.03 53.89 -34.68
N ASP A 258 -4.56 54.90 -33.95
CA ASP A 258 -4.67 56.28 -34.38
C ASP A 258 -3.37 56.64 -35.11
N LEU A 259 -3.42 56.62 -36.45
CA LEU A 259 -2.72 57.50 -37.39
C LEU A 259 -3.16 57.14 -38.82
#